data_AF-A0A8T5JJ51-F1
#
_entry.id   AF-A0A8T5JJ51-F1
#
_cell.length_a   1.000
_cell.length_b   1.000
_cell.length_c   1.000
_cell.angle_alpha   90.00
_cell.angle_beta   90.00
_cell.angle_gamma   90.00
#
_symmetry.space_group_name_H-M   'P 1'
#
loop_
_entity.id
_entity.type
_entity.pdbx_description
1 polymer ?
#
loop_
_entity_poly.entity_id
_entity_poly.type
_entity_poly.pdbx_seq_one_letter_code
_entity_poly.pdbx_strand_id
1 'polypeptide(L)'
;MRFIKNTRHWFARLFRTTPAEIYVAAVVGGLALGVGSYTNESYREDKVPVAVTGKGQVIQDIEKQTGKDLTDEEALDPCELYTHDANNVPMKIVEDWNEAHETFWGDPIERFAEILKERWFDSDKFHDSLPELLKKLPDRAQACLDTDDMQRYAKANHLMMQAAAHLDASWKYRYYEDTYQTCTESCSSTYDSDNNYSGEDCTEICTTHCNYEEHEHWFNRGEAKAAAKLLKQAAAELPNLSLHQRFREPSTTHKLALEVAEKSGALENCDKKLSLDDCINQVLNSWKYGSTMYVNQTPIEMNWHHVIGEARNSNIAPQTAKDHYFVRDHTCMQGPNHPTGFNLTRKISKDSKQVAMLTAETLNAIQYVKQNAPKLYDQIEKFIGSPIFSTDAEAKQQAEAIMGTSKKMYISNFKEGQDFERFRKWHVVMWTVIGTVLGGLVGAGLDYVGNQRGWYDHARPSAYMNRRRKTKNNYRF
;
A
#
# COMPACT_ATOMS: atom_id res chain seq x y z
N MET A 1 -45.37 0.53 18.11
CA MET A 1 -45.97 -0.60 17.36
C MET A 1 -46.81 -0.23 16.12
N ARG A 2 -47.38 0.99 15.97
CA ARG A 2 -48.09 1.39 14.73
C ARG A 2 -47.18 1.64 13.51
N PHE A 3 -45.92 2.03 13.74
CA PHE A 3 -44.95 2.31 12.66
C PHE A 3 -44.53 1.03 11.90
N ILE A 4 -44.36 -0.09 12.61
CA ILE A 4 -43.94 -1.40 12.05
C ILE A 4 -45.07 -2.05 11.22
N LYS A 5 -46.35 -1.81 11.56
CA LYS A 5 -47.48 -2.32 10.76
C LYS A 5 -47.65 -1.56 9.45
N ASN A 6 -47.36 -0.25 9.44
CA ASN A 6 -47.48 0.58 8.23
C ASN A 6 -46.32 0.34 7.25
N THR A 7 -45.09 0.13 7.72
CA THR A 7 -43.97 -0.25 6.84
C THR A 7 -44.19 -1.62 6.19
N ARG A 8 -44.70 -2.60 6.95
CA ARG A 8 -45.02 -3.94 6.41
C ARG A 8 -46.11 -3.90 5.33
N HIS A 9 -47.14 -3.06 5.49
CA HIS A 9 -48.16 -2.87 4.45
C HIS A 9 -47.67 -2.07 3.25
N TRP A 10 -46.76 -1.12 3.45
CA TRP A 10 -46.13 -0.37 2.37
C TRP A 10 -45.22 -1.26 1.52
N PHE A 11 -44.34 -2.06 2.15
CA PHE A 11 -43.52 -3.08 1.46
C PHE A 11 -44.41 -4.09 0.72
N ALA A 12 -45.43 -4.65 1.38
CA ALA A 12 -46.36 -5.59 0.74
C ALA A 12 -47.14 -5.01 -0.45
N ARG A 13 -47.39 -3.68 -0.49
CA ARG A 13 -47.97 -3.00 -1.66
C ARG A 13 -46.94 -2.73 -2.75
N LEU A 14 -45.70 -2.40 -2.38
CA LEU A 14 -44.58 -2.23 -3.32
C LEU A 14 -44.31 -3.53 -4.10
N PHE A 15 -44.33 -4.67 -3.40
CA PHE A 15 -44.21 -6.02 -3.99
C PHE A 15 -45.39 -6.40 -4.90
N ARG A 16 -46.55 -5.75 -4.79
CA ARG A 16 -47.76 -6.14 -5.54
C ARG A 16 -47.99 -5.39 -6.84
N THR A 17 -47.36 -4.24 -7.09
CA THR A 17 -47.87 -3.26 -8.08
C THR A 17 -46.87 -2.75 -9.13
N THR A 18 -45.59 -3.13 -9.08
CA THR A 18 -44.55 -2.66 -10.04
C THR A 18 -43.54 -3.78 -10.31
N PRO A 19 -42.80 -3.78 -11.44
CA PRO A 19 -41.54 -4.55 -11.61
C PRO A 19 -40.42 -4.05 -10.67
N ALA A 20 -40.81 -3.60 -9.47
CA ALA A 20 -39.97 -3.19 -8.37
C ALA A 20 -39.32 -4.40 -7.70
N GLU A 21 -39.77 -5.64 -7.96
CA GLU A 21 -39.19 -6.85 -7.37
C GLU A 21 -37.73 -7.05 -7.76
N ILE A 22 -37.37 -6.75 -9.02
CA ILE A 22 -35.97 -6.76 -9.49
C ILE A 22 -35.16 -5.71 -8.72
N TYR A 23 -35.67 -4.48 -8.63
CA TYR A 23 -34.98 -3.38 -7.95
C TYR A 23 -34.88 -3.58 -6.44
N VAL A 24 -35.94 -4.08 -5.79
CA VAL A 24 -35.98 -4.38 -4.36
C VAL A 24 -35.07 -5.54 -4.05
N ALA A 25 -35.13 -6.63 -4.83
CA ALA A 25 -34.23 -7.76 -4.63
C ALA A 25 -32.76 -7.36 -4.88
N ALA A 26 -32.49 -6.51 -5.88
CA ALA A 26 -31.16 -5.94 -6.11
C ALA A 26 -30.68 -5.08 -4.93
N VAL A 27 -31.51 -4.18 -4.40
CA VAL A 27 -31.16 -3.37 -3.22
C VAL A 27 -30.94 -4.26 -1.98
N VAL A 28 -31.81 -5.23 -1.74
CA VAL A 28 -31.70 -6.16 -0.59
C VAL A 28 -30.44 -7.02 -0.72
N GLY A 29 -30.17 -7.56 -1.90
CA GLY A 29 -28.96 -8.36 -2.16
C GLY A 29 -27.68 -7.54 -1.97
N GLY A 30 -27.67 -6.30 -2.48
CA GLY A 30 -26.55 -5.38 -2.31
C GLY A 30 -26.30 -5.03 -0.84
N LEU A 31 -27.36 -4.71 -0.09
CA LEU A 31 -27.27 -4.46 1.35
C LEU A 31 -26.80 -5.69 2.13
N ALA A 32 -27.33 -6.89 1.83
CA ALA A 32 -26.97 -8.10 2.55
C ALA A 32 -25.49 -8.47 2.38
N LEU A 33 -24.98 -8.49 1.14
CA LEU A 33 -23.57 -8.79 0.89
C LEU A 33 -22.65 -7.62 1.28
N GLY A 34 -23.10 -6.38 1.12
CA GLY A 34 -22.37 -5.20 1.56
C GLY A 34 -22.17 -5.16 3.08
N VAL A 35 -23.24 -5.38 3.85
CA VAL A 35 -23.16 -5.49 5.31
C VAL A 35 -22.30 -6.69 5.72
N GLY A 36 -22.50 -7.87 5.11
CA GLY A 36 -21.67 -9.04 5.39
C GLY A 36 -20.18 -8.79 5.14
N SER A 37 -19.84 -8.14 4.02
CA SER A 37 -18.46 -7.76 3.72
C SER A 37 -17.94 -6.68 4.67
N TYR A 38 -18.75 -5.70 5.04
CA TYR A 38 -18.36 -4.66 5.99
C TYR A 38 -18.03 -5.28 7.35
N THR A 39 -18.91 -6.13 7.89
CA THR A 39 -18.67 -6.83 9.16
C THR A 39 -17.41 -7.69 9.11
N ASN A 40 -17.16 -8.39 8.00
CA ASN A 40 -15.95 -9.19 7.83
C ASN A 40 -14.68 -8.32 7.75
N GLU A 41 -14.72 -7.19 7.04
CA GLU A 41 -13.57 -6.29 6.95
C GLU A 41 -13.34 -5.52 8.26
N SER A 42 -14.39 -5.14 9.00
CA SER A 42 -14.28 -4.59 10.36
C SER A 42 -13.66 -5.60 11.32
N TYR A 43 -14.11 -6.86 11.31
CA TYR A 43 -13.48 -7.91 12.12
C TYR A 43 -11.99 -8.10 11.81
N ARG A 44 -11.59 -7.92 10.54
CA ARG A 44 -10.18 -7.95 10.15
C ARG A 44 -9.43 -6.71 10.64
N GLU A 45 -10.07 -5.54 10.64
CA GLU A 45 -9.51 -4.30 11.21
C GLU A 45 -9.28 -4.41 12.73
N ASP A 46 -10.16 -5.13 13.42
CA ASP A 46 -10.10 -5.36 14.87
C ASP A 46 -9.04 -6.41 15.28
N LYS A 47 -8.45 -7.13 14.31
CA LYS A 47 -7.39 -8.14 14.51
C LYS A 47 -6.15 -7.80 13.71
N VAL A 48 -5.28 -6.96 14.26
CA VAL A 48 -4.04 -6.56 13.58
C VAL A 48 -2.89 -7.51 13.96
N PRO A 49 -2.18 -8.11 13.00
CA PRO A 49 -1.04 -8.99 13.23
C PRO A 49 0.05 -8.34 14.08
N VAL A 50 0.55 -9.08 15.05
CA VAL A 50 1.64 -8.64 15.92
C VAL A 50 2.96 -9.29 15.51
N ALA A 51 4.01 -8.49 15.31
CA ALA A 51 5.38 -8.95 15.12
C ALA A 51 6.16 -8.85 16.44
N VAL A 52 6.88 -9.92 16.79
CA VAL A 52 7.67 -9.96 18.03
C VAL A 52 9.15 -9.83 17.73
N THR A 53 9.84 -8.97 18.49
CA THR A 53 11.24 -8.64 18.24
C THR A 53 12.26 -9.62 18.82
N GLY A 54 11.88 -10.33 19.89
CA GLY A 54 12.82 -11.20 20.61
C GLY A 54 13.99 -10.46 21.27
N LYS A 55 13.94 -9.13 21.44
CA LYS A 55 15.04 -8.29 21.96
C LYS A 55 15.69 -8.89 23.22
N GLY A 56 14.87 -9.28 24.20
CA GLY A 56 15.37 -9.87 25.45
C GLY A 56 16.14 -11.18 25.25
N GLN A 57 15.72 -12.03 24.30
CA GLN A 57 16.47 -13.25 23.98
C GLN A 57 17.80 -12.93 23.30
N VAL A 58 17.82 -11.96 22.39
CA VAL A 58 19.07 -11.53 21.72
C VAL A 58 20.08 -11.04 22.75
N ILE A 59 19.65 -10.25 23.73
CA ILE A 59 20.51 -9.77 24.81
C ILE A 59 21.04 -10.97 25.63
N GLN A 60 20.16 -11.87 26.08
CA GLN A 60 20.57 -13.07 26.82
C GLN A 60 21.56 -13.95 26.04
N ASP A 61 21.41 -14.06 24.71
CA ASP A 61 22.32 -14.80 23.86
C ASP A 61 23.71 -14.15 23.83
N ILE A 62 23.78 -12.81 23.79
CA ILE A 62 25.04 -12.04 23.83
C ILE A 62 25.69 -12.15 25.21
N GLU A 63 24.92 -12.01 26.29
CA GLU A 63 25.40 -12.16 27.66
C GLU A 63 26.00 -13.55 27.88
N LYS A 64 25.33 -14.60 27.39
CA LYS A 64 25.82 -15.98 27.44
C LYS A 64 27.10 -16.17 26.63
N GLN A 65 27.24 -15.52 25.48
CA GLN A 65 28.45 -15.59 24.65
C GLN A 65 29.62 -14.81 25.24
N THR A 66 29.35 -13.67 25.88
CA THR A 66 30.38 -12.75 26.40
C THR A 66 30.72 -12.99 27.87
N GLY A 67 29.85 -13.67 28.63
CA GLY A 67 29.98 -13.90 30.06
C GLY A 67 29.76 -12.63 30.90
N LYS A 68 29.07 -11.63 30.37
CA LYS A 68 28.80 -10.33 31.02
C LYS A 68 27.30 -10.07 31.07
N ASP A 69 26.85 -9.48 32.17
CA ASP A 69 25.54 -8.83 32.29
C ASP A 69 25.65 -7.48 31.59
N LEU A 70 24.80 -7.21 30.59
CA LEU A 70 24.93 -6.05 29.70
C LEU A 70 23.62 -5.26 29.70
N THR A 71 23.72 -3.93 29.67
CA THR A 71 22.53 -3.12 29.36
C THR A 71 22.16 -3.26 27.88
N ASP A 72 20.91 -2.95 27.53
CA ASP A 72 20.43 -2.87 26.14
C ASP A 72 21.43 -2.13 25.22
N GLU A 73 21.89 -0.96 25.68
CA GLU A 73 22.80 -0.06 24.96
C GLU A 73 24.24 -0.61 24.84
N GLU A 74 24.64 -1.51 25.73
CA GLU A 74 25.94 -2.19 25.66
C GLU A 74 25.89 -3.44 24.77
N ALA A 75 24.72 -4.09 24.70
CA ALA A 75 24.53 -5.32 23.96
C ALA A 75 24.28 -5.09 22.46
N LEU A 76 23.51 -4.05 22.09
CA LEU A 76 22.97 -3.87 20.75
C LEU A 76 23.52 -2.62 20.03
N ASP A 77 23.64 -2.71 18.70
CA ASP A 77 24.03 -1.55 17.90
C ASP A 77 22.91 -0.48 17.95
N PRO A 78 23.22 0.83 17.88
CA PRO A 78 22.22 1.89 18.08
C PRO A 78 20.96 1.79 17.21
N CYS A 79 21.07 1.47 15.90
CA CYS A 79 19.84 1.29 15.13
C CYS A 79 19.22 -0.11 15.27
N GLU A 80 19.95 -1.14 15.69
CA GLU A 80 19.34 -2.43 16.03
C GLU A 80 18.41 -2.24 17.23
N LEU A 81 18.91 -1.59 18.29
CA LEU A 81 18.14 -1.22 19.47
C LEU A 81 16.93 -0.34 19.10
N TYR A 82 17.15 0.73 18.33
CA TYR A 82 16.06 1.56 17.81
C TYR A 82 15.00 0.76 17.05
N THR A 83 15.41 -0.14 16.15
CA THR A 83 14.47 -0.91 15.32
C THR A 83 13.62 -1.83 16.17
N HIS A 84 14.22 -2.48 17.16
CA HIS A 84 13.47 -3.29 18.12
C HIS A 84 12.40 -2.45 18.83
N ASP A 85 12.74 -1.29 19.36
CA ASP A 85 11.77 -0.50 20.12
C ASP A 85 10.74 0.21 19.23
N ALA A 86 11.14 0.62 18.03
CA ALA A 86 10.23 1.15 17.02
C ALA A 86 9.20 0.11 16.55
N ASN A 87 9.51 -1.19 16.64
CA ASN A 87 8.53 -2.26 16.49
C ASN A 87 7.72 -2.48 17.78
N ASN A 88 8.38 -2.57 18.93
CA ASN A 88 7.73 -2.93 20.20
C ASN A 88 6.64 -1.95 20.62
N VAL A 89 6.83 -0.64 20.41
CA VAL A 89 5.84 0.37 20.79
C VAL A 89 4.52 0.17 20.04
N PRO A 90 4.48 0.17 18.68
CA PRO A 90 3.24 -0.10 17.97
C PRO A 90 2.62 -1.46 18.28
N MET A 91 3.46 -2.49 18.47
CA MET A 91 2.99 -3.85 18.71
C MET A 91 2.31 -4.03 20.05
N LYS A 92 2.82 -3.41 21.12
CA LYS A 92 2.15 -3.40 22.42
C LYS A 92 0.79 -2.72 22.34
N ILE A 93 0.70 -1.57 21.68
CA ILE A 93 -0.56 -0.84 21.50
C ILE A 93 -1.57 -1.67 20.68
N VAL A 94 -1.10 -2.33 19.62
CA VAL A 94 -1.94 -3.22 18.80
C VAL A 94 -2.40 -4.44 19.58
N GLU A 95 -1.54 -5.03 20.41
CA GLU A 95 -1.92 -6.15 21.26
C GLU A 95 -3.06 -5.75 22.21
N ASP A 96 -2.95 -4.59 22.84
CA ASP A 96 -3.99 -4.03 23.73
C ASP A 96 -5.29 -3.77 22.97
N TRP A 97 -5.19 -3.27 21.73
CA TRP A 97 -6.33 -3.03 20.85
C TRP A 97 -7.02 -4.34 20.48
N ASN A 98 -6.27 -5.36 20.07
CA ASN A 98 -6.82 -6.67 19.72
C ASN A 98 -7.50 -7.31 20.94
N GLU A 99 -6.86 -7.27 22.11
CA GLU A 99 -7.40 -7.81 23.35
C GLU A 99 -8.73 -7.13 23.75
N ALA A 100 -8.82 -5.80 23.54
CA ALA A 100 -10.06 -5.07 23.77
C ALA A 100 -11.24 -5.53 22.89
N HIS A 101 -10.95 -6.05 21.69
CA HIS A 101 -11.95 -6.55 20.74
C HIS A 101 -12.22 -8.07 20.85
N GLU A 102 -11.45 -8.82 21.65
CA GLU A 102 -11.70 -10.25 21.89
C GLU A 102 -12.89 -10.50 22.83
N THR A 103 -13.26 -9.51 23.65
CA THR A 103 -14.29 -9.69 24.69
C THR A 103 -15.70 -9.46 24.13
N PHE A 104 -16.62 -10.40 24.38
CA PHE A 104 -18.00 -10.33 23.85
C PHE A 104 -18.91 -9.31 24.56
N TRP A 105 -18.45 -8.73 25.68
CA TRP A 105 -19.22 -7.86 26.56
C TRP A 105 -18.43 -6.59 26.90
N GLY A 106 -19.06 -5.43 26.77
CA GLY A 106 -18.45 -4.12 27.06
C GLY A 106 -18.23 -3.26 25.80
N ASP A 107 -17.88 -1.99 26.00
CA ASP A 107 -17.39 -1.12 24.92
C ASP A 107 -15.90 -1.41 24.68
N PRO A 108 -15.48 -1.83 23.47
CA PRO A 108 -14.07 -2.05 23.15
C PRO A 108 -13.18 -0.83 23.42
N ILE A 109 -13.71 0.39 23.32
CA ILE A 109 -12.94 1.60 23.58
C ILE A 109 -12.65 1.79 25.07
N GLU A 110 -13.65 1.57 25.93
CA GLU A 110 -13.46 1.58 27.38
C GLU A 110 -12.48 0.47 27.79
N ARG A 111 -12.65 -0.73 27.22
CA ARG A 111 -11.76 -1.86 27.50
C ARG A 111 -10.33 -1.60 27.06
N PHE A 112 -10.14 -0.98 25.90
CA PHE A 112 -8.82 -0.57 25.41
C PHE A 112 -8.15 0.41 26.38
N ALA A 113 -8.90 1.37 26.92
CA ALA A 113 -8.39 2.31 27.93
C ALA A 113 -7.99 1.60 29.23
N GLU A 114 -8.79 0.62 29.70
CA GLU A 114 -8.47 -0.18 30.89
C GLU A 114 -7.19 -1.00 30.71
N ILE A 115 -7.06 -1.74 29.62
CA ILE A 115 -5.89 -2.58 29.34
C ILE A 115 -4.62 -1.72 29.19
N LEU A 116 -4.72 -0.62 28.43
CA LEU A 116 -3.62 0.34 28.30
C LEU A 116 -3.22 0.90 29.66
N LYS A 117 -4.19 1.24 30.52
CA LYS A 117 -3.93 1.77 31.85
C LYS A 117 -3.22 0.75 32.74
N GLU A 118 -3.68 -0.50 32.73
CA GLU A 118 -3.02 -1.60 33.46
C GLU A 118 -1.56 -1.74 33.01
N ARG A 119 -1.30 -1.86 31.70
CA ARG A 119 0.06 -1.98 31.16
C ARG A 119 0.92 -0.72 31.28
N TRP A 120 0.29 0.45 31.42
CA TRP A 120 1.01 1.71 31.64
C TRP A 120 1.61 1.79 33.04
N PHE A 121 0.94 1.22 34.05
CA PHE A 121 1.36 1.29 35.44
C PHE A 121 1.96 -0.02 35.98
N ASP A 122 1.61 -1.17 35.41
CA ASP A 122 2.14 -2.46 35.81
C ASP A 122 3.38 -2.81 34.98
N SER A 123 4.56 -2.73 35.61
CA SER A 123 5.82 -3.06 34.98
C SER A 123 6.10 -4.56 35.17
N ASP A 124 5.78 -5.37 34.16
CA ASP A 124 6.33 -6.73 34.12
C ASP A 124 7.85 -6.65 34.01
N LYS A 125 8.57 -7.24 34.97
CA LYS A 125 10.03 -7.10 35.13
C LYS A 125 10.87 -7.54 33.91
N PHE A 126 10.28 -8.24 32.96
CA PHE A 126 10.98 -8.87 31.84
C PHE A 126 10.87 -8.11 30.51
N HIS A 127 10.07 -7.04 30.45
CA HIS A 127 9.89 -6.23 29.24
C HIS A 127 9.80 -4.75 29.61
N ASP A 128 10.51 -3.86 28.89
CA ASP A 128 10.35 -2.42 29.07
C ASP A 128 8.86 -2.06 29.01
N SER A 129 8.41 -1.26 29.98
CA SER A 129 7.03 -0.75 29.98
C SER A 129 6.80 0.17 28.77
N LEU A 130 5.57 0.25 28.28
CA LEU A 130 5.21 1.16 27.18
C LEU A 130 5.63 2.63 27.45
N PRO A 131 5.39 3.22 28.64
CA PRO A 131 5.87 4.58 28.92
C PRO A 131 7.39 4.70 28.92
N GLU A 132 8.12 3.69 29.38
CA GLU A 132 9.59 3.68 29.35
C GLU A 132 10.12 3.62 27.92
N LEU A 133 9.57 2.74 27.08
CA LEU A 133 9.90 2.66 25.66
C LEU A 133 9.67 4.00 24.97
N LEU A 134 8.49 4.61 25.14
CA LEU A 134 8.14 5.88 24.53
C LEU A 134 9.05 7.04 24.98
N LYS A 135 9.54 7.02 26.22
CA LYS A 135 10.51 7.99 26.73
C LYS A 135 11.92 7.80 26.16
N LYS A 136 12.39 6.55 26.02
CA LYS A 136 13.72 6.23 25.48
C LYS A 136 13.80 6.35 23.95
N LEU A 137 12.69 6.12 23.25
CA LEU A 137 12.65 5.97 21.79
C LEU A 137 13.18 7.20 21.01
N PRO A 138 12.91 8.46 21.41
CA PRO A 138 13.50 9.63 20.73
C PRO A 138 15.03 9.66 20.80
N ASP A 139 15.61 9.30 21.94
CA ASP A 139 17.06 9.27 22.14
C ASP A 139 17.68 8.09 21.38
N ARG A 140 17.02 6.93 21.38
CA ARG A 140 17.44 5.76 20.57
C ARG A 140 17.37 6.07 19.07
N ALA A 141 16.35 6.77 18.61
CA ALA A 141 16.23 7.25 17.22
C ALA A 141 17.35 8.25 16.88
N GLN A 142 17.68 9.16 17.80
CA GLN A 142 18.79 10.09 17.62
C GLN A 142 20.14 9.35 17.56
N ALA A 143 20.40 8.44 18.48
CA ALA A 143 21.62 7.63 18.49
C ALA A 143 21.78 6.83 17.19
N CYS A 144 20.68 6.30 16.63
CA CYS A 144 20.68 5.68 15.32
C CYS A 144 21.07 6.67 14.20
N LEU A 145 20.45 7.85 14.16
CA LEU A 145 20.77 8.89 13.17
C LEU A 145 22.22 9.39 13.26
N ASP A 146 22.81 9.36 14.46
CA ASP A 146 24.18 9.79 14.70
C ASP A 146 25.23 8.73 14.34
N THR A 147 24.81 7.52 13.93
CA THR A 147 25.75 6.51 13.42
C THR A 147 26.40 6.94 12.10
N ASP A 148 27.65 6.52 11.88
CA ASP A 148 28.38 6.80 10.64
C ASP A 148 27.65 6.32 9.38
N ASP A 149 26.90 5.21 9.47
CA ASP A 149 26.10 4.71 8.36
C ASP A 149 24.96 5.70 8.00
N MET A 150 24.21 6.18 8.99
CA MET A 150 23.10 7.13 8.76
C MET A 150 23.61 8.51 8.31
N GLN A 151 24.74 8.97 8.84
CA GLN A 151 25.38 10.21 8.37
C GLN A 151 25.83 10.09 6.91
N ARG A 152 26.37 8.92 6.52
CA ARG A 152 26.70 8.64 5.11
C ARG A 152 25.45 8.60 4.24
N TYR A 153 24.34 8.03 4.70
CA TYR A 153 23.07 8.06 3.98
C TYR A 153 22.56 9.48 3.78
N ALA A 154 22.62 10.33 4.82
CA ALA A 154 22.19 11.74 4.73
C ALA A 154 23.03 12.52 3.70
N LYS A 155 24.34 12.26 3.70
CA LYS A 155 25.28 12.87 2.76
C LYS A 155 25.08 12.37 1.33
N ALA A 156 24.87 11.06 1.15
CA ALA A 156 24.56 10.44 -0.13
C ALA A 156 23.25 11.02 -0.70
N ASN A 157 22.20 11.14 0.12
CA ASN A 157 20.96 11.77 -0.29
C ASN A 157 21.19 13.16 -0.90
N HIS A 158 21.89 14.03 -0.17
CA HIS A 158 22.15 15.41 -0.61
C HIS A 158 22.92 15.46 -1.94
N LEU A 159 24.03 14.71 -2.03
CA LEU A 159 24.89 14.70 -3.22
C LEU A 159 24.17 14.08 -4.43
N MET A 160 23.43 12.98 -4.24
CA MET A 160 22.73 12.31 -5.33
C MET A 160 21.54 13.10 -5.84
N MET A 161 20.81 13.81 -4.96
CA MET A 161 19.75 14.72 -5.40
C MET A 161 20.29 15.83 -6.32
N GLN A 162 21.40 16.45 -5.93
CA GLN A 162 22.02 17.50 -6.74
C GLN A 162 22.60 16.93 -8.04
N ALA A 163 23.30 15.80 -7.98
CA ALA A 163 23.85 15.15 -9.16
C ALA A 163 22.75 14.77 -10.15
N ALA A 164 21.65 14.18 -9.68
CA ALA A 164 20.50 13.83 -10.51
C ALA A 164 19.88 15.05 -11.21
N ALA A 165 19.73 16.17 -10.49
CA ALA A 165 19.19 17.40 -11.08
C ALA A 165 20.07 17.91 -12.23
N HIS A 166 21.40 17.94 -12.04
CA HIS A 166 22.34 18.32 -13.09
C HIS A 166 22.40 17.29 -14.23
N LEU A 167 22.29 16.00 -13.96
CA LEU A 167 22.20 14.96 -14.98
C LEU A 167 20.94 15.11 -15.83
N ASP A 168 19.79 15.38 -15.22
CA ASP A 168 18.55 15.65 -15.95
C ASP A 168 18.63 16.93 -16.79
N ALA A 169 19.30 17.97 -16.29
CA ALA A 169 19.50 19.22 -17.00
C ALA A 169 20.55 19.11 -18.13
N SER A 170 21.42 18.10 -18.07
CA SER A 170 22.49 17.89 -19.06
C SER A 170 21.97 17.42 -20.42
N TRP A 171 20.80 16.78 -20.46
CA TRP A 171 20.18 16.33 -21.70
C TRP A 171 18.70 16.71 -21.76
N LYS A 172 18.32 17.50 -22.76
CA LYS A 172 16.91 17.69 -23.13
C LYS A 172 16.55 16.77 -24.29
N TYR A 173 15.32 16.27 -24.28
CA TYR A 173 14.76 15.42 -25.32
C TYR A 173 13.41 15.98 -25.76
N ARG A 174 13.19 16.09 -27.07
CA ARG A 174 11.91 16.43 -27.67
C ARG A 174 11.56 15.32 -28.66
N TYR A 175 10.28 14.98 -28.67
CA TYR A 175 9.67 14.04 -29.59
C TYR A 175 8.59 14.78 -30.37
N TYR A 176 8.56 14.54 -31.68
CA TYR A 176 7.50 14.98 -32.55
C TYR A 176 7.09 13.78 -33.43
N GLU A 177 5.78 13.61 -33.59
CA GLU A 177 5.19 12.55 -34.41
C GLU A 177 4.20 13.21 -35.38
N ASP A 178 4.39 12.97 -36.67
CA ASP A 178 3.40 13.32 -37.69
C ASP A 178 2.75 12.04 -38.21
N THR A 179 1.47 11.89 -37.89
CA THR A 179 0.64 10.79 -38.38
C THR A 179 -0.52 11.34 -39.19
N TYR A 180 -0.85 10.68 -40.29
CA TYR A 180 -2.07 10.95 -41.05
C TYR A 180 -2.92 9.70 -41.12
N GLN A 181 -4.24 9.86 -41.11
CA GLN A 181 -5.18 8.76 -41.22
C GLN A 181 -5.70 8.71 -42.66
N THR A 182 -5.66 7.53 -43.28
CA THR A 182 -6.41 7.28 -44.52
C THR A 182 -7.60 6.41 -44.18
N CYS A 183 -8.77 6.76 -44.70
CA CYS A 183 -9.97 5.94 -44.56
C CYS A 183 -10.38 5.48 -45.95
N THR A 184 -10.52 4.17 -46.12
CA THR A 184 -11.03 3.56 -47.35
C THR A 184 -12.36 2.91 -47.03
N GLU A 185 -13.39 3.31 -47.77
CA GLU A 185 -14.69 2.68 -47.69
C GLU A 185 -14.70 1.43 -48.58
N SER A 186 -14.92 0.27 -47.97
CA SER A 186 -15.10 -0.98 -48.69
C SER A 186 -16.57 -1.34 -48.65
N CYS A 187 -17.20 -1.27 -49.81
CA CYS A 187 -18.59 -1.65 -49.98
C CYS A 187 -18.70 -3.06 -50.55
N SER A 188 -19.55 -3.87 -49.93
CA SER A 188 -19.95 -5.16 -50.47
C SER A 188 -21.41 -5.11 -50.88
N SER A 189 -21.66 -5.31 -52.17
CA SER A 189 -23.00 -5.52 -52.69
C SER A 189 -23.51 -6.89 -52.25
N THR A 190 -24.62 -6.90 -51.53
CA THR A 190 -25.32 -8.14 -51.20
C THR A 190 -26.35 -8.43 -52.28
N TYR A 191 -26.43 -9.71 -52.67
CA TYR A 191 -27.41 -10.23 -53.59
C TYR A 191 -28.21 -11.31 -52.86
N ASP A 192 -29.51 -11.38 -53.13
CA ASP A 192 -30.36 -12.45 -52.60
C ASP A 192 -30.05 -13.81 -53.28
N SER A 193 -30.71 -14.88 -52.83
CA SER A 193 -30.50 -16.23 -53.36
C SER A 193 -30.87 -16.39 -54.83
N ASP A 194 -31.65 -15.45 -55.38
CA ASP A 194 -32.08 -15.41 -56.78
C ASP A 194 -31.19 -14.46 -57.60
N ASN A 195 -30.08 -14.01 -57.02
CA ASN A 195 -29.08 -13.11 -57.61
C ASN A 195 -29.61 -11.70 -57.92
N ASN A 196 -30.69 -11.26 -57.26
CA ASN A 196 -31.15 -9.88 -57.33
C ASN A 196 -30.40 -9.03 -56.31
N TYR A 197 -30.03 -7.81 -56.72
CA TYR A 197 -29.35 -6.85 -55.84
C TYR A 197 -30.24 -6.47 -54.66
N SER A 198 -29.76 -6.72 -53.43
CA SER A 198 -30.53 -6.51 -52.19
C SER A 198 -30.02 -5.34 -51.35
N GLY A 199 -28.89 -4.75 -51.72
CA GLY A 199 -28.32 -3.57 -51.07
C GLY A 199 -26.80 -3.55 -51.16
N GLU A 200 -26.20 -2.50 -50.61
CA GLU A 200 -24.76 -2.34 -50.48
C GLU A 200 -24.45 -1.98 -49.03
N ASP A 201 -23.59 -2.77 -48.40
CA ASP A 201 -23.13 -2.52 -47.04
C ASP A 201 -21.68 -2.04 -47.12
N CYS A 202 -21.46 -0.81 -46.65
CA CYS A 202 -20.18 -0.13 -46.72
C CYS A 202 -19.55 -0.07 -45.33
N THR A 203 -18.33 -0.59 -45.22
CA THR A 203 -17.53 -0.47 -44.00
C THR A 203 -16.34 0.45 -44.28
N GLU A 204 -16.26 1.54 -43.54
CA GLU A 204 -15.09 2.42 -43.55
C GLU A 204 -13.96 1.77 -42.73
N ILE A 205 -12.85 1.47 -43.39
CA ILE A 205 -11.63 0.98 -42.76
C ILE A 205 -10.64 2.13 -42.74
N CYS A 206 -10.35 2.67 -41.55
CA CYS A 206 -9.32 3.68 -41.38
C CYS A 206 -7.99 3.08 -40.94
N THR A 207 -6.93 3.40 -41.68
CA THR A 207 -5.55 3.06 -41.35
C THR A 207 -4.79 4.34 -40.99
N THR A 208 -4.20 4.38 -39.79
CA THR A 208 -3.27 5.46 -39.41
C THR A 208 -1.89 5.14 -39.97
N HIS A 209 -1.34 6.08 -40.74
CA HIS A 209 0.01 6.02 -41.30
C HIS A 209 0.90 7.04 -40.60
N CYS A 210 2.10 6.63 -40.24
CA CYS A 210 3.14 7.56 -39.78
C CYS A 210 3.85 8.16 -41.01
N ASN A 211 3.91 9.49 -41.08
CA ASN A 211 4.71 10.21 -42.08
C ASN A 211 6.18 10.20 -41.67
N TYR A 212 6.46 10.68 -40.46
CA TYR A 212 7.78 10.66 -39.84
C TYR A 212 7.68 10.85 -38.33
N GLU A 213 8.70 10.35 -37.63
CA GLU A 213 9.01 10.69 -36.24
C GLU A 213 10.26 11.57 -36.24
N GLU A 214 10.32 12.53 -35.33
CA GLU A 214 11.50 13.37 -35.10
C GLU A 214 11.89 13.30 -33.63
N HIS A 215 13.13 12.88 -33.39
CA HIS A 215 13.77 12.88 -32.09
C HIS A 215 14.81 13.99 -32.06
N GLU A 216 14.77 14.86 -31.04
CA GLU A 216 15.76 15.91 -30.88
C GLU A 216 16.39 15.83 -29.49
N HIS A 217 17.73 15.86 -29.45
CA HIS A 217 18.49 15.82 -28.21
C HIS A 217 19.39 17.06 -28.10
N TRP A 218 19.37 17.74 -26.94
CA TRP A 218 20.26 18.85 -26.64
C TRP A 218 21.12 18.53 -25.44
N PHE A 219 22.44 18.59 -25.62
CA PHE A 219 23.41 18.42 -24.56
C PHE A 219 23.86 19.77 -23.98
N ASN A 220 23.86 19.88 -22.65
CA ASN A 220 24.40 20.99 -21.89
C ASN A 220 25.64 20.51 -21.11
N ARG A 221 26.81 20.96 -21.55
CA ARG A 221 28.11 20.59 -20.99
C ARG A 221 28.32 21.15 -19.59
N GLY A 222 27.79 22.34 -19.30
CA GLY A 222 27.90 22.97 -17.99
C GLY A 222 27.26 22.10 -16.90
N GLU A 223 26.04 21.66 -17.15
CA GLU A 223 25.28 20.77 -16.27
C GLU A 223 25.97 19.40 -16.13
N ALA A 224 26.43 18.82 -17.24
CA ALA A 224 27.17 17.55 -17.21
C ALA A 224 28.47 17.63 -16.39
N LYS A 225 29.19 18.76 -16.45
CA LYS A 225 30.39 19.01 -15.63
C LYS A 225 30.06 19.16 -14.15
N ALA A 226 28.96 19.85 -13.83
CA ALA A 226 28.50 20.00 -12.45
C ALA A 226 28.12 18.64 -11.85
N ALA A 227 27.34 17.84 -12.58
CA ALA A 227 27.03 16.45 -12.21
C ALA A 227 28.30 15.62 -11.99
N ALA A 228 29.23 15.64 -12.95
CA ALA A 228 30.48 14.88 -12.85
C ALA A 228 31.31 15.28 -11.63
N LYS A 229 31.35 16.57 -11.28
CA LYS A 229 32.03 17.07 -10.08
C LYS A 229 31.40 16.49 -8.81
N LEU A 230 30.07 16.53 -8.70
CA LEU A 230 29.33 16.01 -7.54
C LEU A 230 29.48 14.49 -7.42
N LEU A 231 29.42 13.76 -8.52
CA LEU A 231 29.59 12.31 -8.53
C LEU A 231 31.02 11.89 -8.15
N LYS A 232 32.04 12.64 -8.58
CA LYS A 232 33.43 12.43 -8.14
C LYS A 232 33.61 12.73 -6.66
N GLN A 233 32.99 13.81 -6.18
CA GLN A 233 32.98 14.14 -4.75
C GLN A 233 32.33 13.01 -3.94
N ALA A 234 31.16 12.53 -4.37
CA ALA A 234 30.48 11.40 -3.77
C ALA A 234 31.35 10.14 -3.75
N ALA A 235 31.98 9.78 -4.88
CA ALA A 235 32.83 8.60 -4.97
C ALA A 235 34.13 8.67 -4.12
N ALA A 236 34.59 9.89 -3.80
CA ALA A 236 35.76 10.13 -2.95
C ALA A 236 35.40 10.16 -1.46
N GLU A 237 34.29 10.81 -1.10
CA GLU A 237 33.87 10.99 0.28
C GLU A 237 33.08 9.79 0.82
N LEU A 238 32.47 9.00 -0.06
CA LEU A 238 31.60 7.86 0.26
C LEU A 238 31.99 6.65 -0.61
N PRO A 239 33.19 6.07 -0.45
CA PRO A 239 33.66 4.98 -1.31
C PRO A 239 32.79 3.72 -1.23
N ASN A 240 32.05 3.56 -0.12
CA ASN A 240 31.08 2.50 0.09
C ASN A 240 29.87 3.06 0.86
N LEU A 241 28.67 2.64 0.47
CA LEU A 241 27.38 3.03 1.07
C LEU A 241 26.62 1.80 1.55
N SER A 242 27.31 0.92 2.27
CA SER A 242 26.72 -0.25 2.93
C SER A 242 26.33 0.07 4.36
N LEU A 243 25.23 -0.55 4.82
CA LEU A 243 24.86 -0.58 6.23
C LEU A 243 25.69 -1.67 6.92
N HIS A 244 26.46 -1.32 7.95
CA HIS A 244 27.31 -2.27 8.68
C HIS A 244 26.59 -2.92 9.86
N GLN A 245 25.36 -2.48 10.13
CA GLN A 245 24.58 -2.97 11.25
C GLN A 245 24.16 -4.41 11.10
N ARG A 246 24.16 -5.08 12.25
CA ARG A 246 23.75 -6.47 12.35
C ARG A 246 22.39 -6.49 13.03
N PHE A 247 21.39 -6.98 12.33
CA PHE A 247 20.12 -7.36 12.95
C PHE A 247 20.23 -8.83 13.35
N ARG A 248 20.55 -9.06 14.63
CA ARG A 248 20.71 -10.39 15.18
C ARG A 248 19.35 -11.07 15.32
N GLU A 249 19.38 -12.39 15.16
CA GLU A 249 18.20 -13.23 15.34
C GLU A 249 18.27 -13.88 16.72
N PRO A 250 17.14 -13.97 17.44
CA PRO A 250 17.09 -14.69 18.70
C PRO A 250 17.37 -16.18 18.46
N SER A 251 18.12 -16.82 19.36
CA SER A 251 18.41 -18.26 19.27
C SER A 251 17.17 -19.13 19.49
N THR A 252 16.19 -18.63 20.23
CA THR A 252 14.91 -19.30 20.49
C THR A 252 13.76 -18.30 20.60
N THR A 253 12.57 -18.72 20.21
CA THR A 253 11.36 -17.91 20.39
C THR A 253 10.75 -18.16 21.77
N HIS A 254 10.51 -17.10 22.54
CA HIS A 254 9.79 -17.20 23.79
C HIS A 254 8.34 -17.66 23.55
N LYS A 255 7.82 -18.56 24.39
CA LYS A 255 6.46 -19.13 24.21
C LYS A 255 5.36 -18.06 24.13
N LEU A 256 5.45 -17.01 24.96
CA LEU A 256 4.50 -15.89 24.95
C LEU A 256 4.47 -15.17 23.59
N ALA A 257 5.62 -15.06 22.91
CA ALA A 257 5.70 -14.43 21.59
C ALA A 257 4.94 -15.22 20.53
N LEU A 258 5.02 -16.56 20.60
CA LEU A 258 4.26 -17.45 19.72
C LEU A 258 2.76 -17.33 19.98
N GLU A 259 2.34 -17.34 21.25
CA GLU A 259 0.94 -17.20 21.62
C GLU A 259 0.33 -15.87 21.14
N VAL A 260 1.08 -14.76 21.24
CA VAL A 260 0.64 -13.44 20.75
C VAL A 260 0.56 -13.40 19.21
N ALA A 261 1.54 -13.99 18.52
CA ALA A 261 1.54 -14.09 17.06
C ALA A 261 0.36 -14.95 16.55
N GLU A 262 0.05 -16.04 17.24
CA GLU A 262 -1.10 -16.90 16.93
C GLU A 262 -2.43 -16.16 17.11
N LYS A 263 -2.64 -15.51 18.26
CA LYS A 263 -3.90 -14.82 18.59
C LYS A 263 -4.17 -13.61 17.70
N SER A 264 -3.13 -12.85 17.35
CA SER A 264 -3.23 -11.67 16.48
C SER A 264 -3.53 -12.01 15.01
N GLY A 265 -3.57 -13.30 14.65
CA GLY A 265 -3.79 -13.73 13.27
C GLY A 265 -2.59 -13.51 12.36
N ALA A 266 -1.39 -13.27 12.92
CA ALA A 266 -0.17 -13.11 12.12
C ALA A 266 0.16 -14.38 11.31
N LEU A 267 -0.24 -15.55 11.81
CA LEU A 267 -0.10 -16.83 11.11
C LEU A 267 -1.21 -17.11 10.08
N GLU A 268 -2.29 -16.33 10.03
CA GLU A 268 -3.36 -16.52 9.02
C GLU A 268 -2.86 -16.27 7.60
N ASN A 269 -1.84 -15.43 7.46
CA ASN A 269 -1.23 -15.04 6.20
C ASN A 269 -0.04 -15.94 5.81
N CYS A 270 0.24 -17.01 6.57
CA CYS A 270 1.29 -17.97 6.23
C CYS A 270 1.09 -18.51 4.82
N ASP A 271 2.14 -18.51 4.00
CA ASP A 271 2.12 -19.25 2.74
C ASP A 271 1.90 -20.73 3.09
N LYS A 272 0.83 -21.32 2.54
CA LYS A 272 0.48 -22.74 2.74
C LYS A 272 1.58 -23.70 2.27
N LYS A 273 2.58 -23.20 1.54
CA LYS A 273 3.76 -23.95 1.09
C LYS A 273 4.89 -24.01 2.13
N LEU A 274 4.89 -23.11 3.11
CA LEU A 274 5.90 -23.11 4.18
C LEU A 274 5.56 -24.15 5.24
N SER A 275 6.59 -24.70 5.89
CA SER A 275 6.37 -25.44 7.14
C SER A 275 5.87 -24.47 8.22
N LEU A 276 5.20 -25.00 9.25
CA LEU A 276 4.74 -24.18 10.37
C LEU A 276 5.91 -23.44 11.03
N ASP A 277 7.04 -24.12 11.20
CA ASP A 277 8.27 -23.54 11.78
C ASP A 277 8.84 -22.42 10.90
N ASP A 278 8.86 -22.60 9.57
CA ASP A 278 9.31 -21.56 8.64
C ASP A 278 8.37 -20.35 8.66
N CYS A 279 7.05 -20.56 8.78
CA CYS A 279 6.14 -19.44 8.90
C CYS A 279 6.28 -18.69 10.22
N ILE A 280 6.43 -19.43 11.32
CA ILE A 280 6.73 -18.85 12.63
C ILE A 280 8.00 -18.00 12.53
N ASN A 281 9.07 -18.53 11.93
CA ASN A 281 10.31 -17.78 11.71
C ASN A 281 10.09 -16.53 10.84
N GLN A 282 9.23 -16.60 9.81
CA GLN A 282 8.91 -15.44 8.97
C GLN A 282 8.18 -14.35 9.76
N VAL A 283 7.17 -14.71 10.56
CA VAL A 283 6.42 -13.75 11.39
C VAL A 283 7.34 -13.12 12.44
N LEU A 284 8.16 -13.92 13.10
CA LEU A 284 9.09 -13.43 14.13
C LEU A 284 10.20 -12.56 13.58
N ASN A 285 10.63 -12.77 12.34
CA ASN A 285 11.64 -11.94 11.71
C ASN A 285 11.07 -10.87 10.78
N SER A 286 9.73 -10.70 10.74
CA SER A 286 9.08 -9.71 9.87
C SER A 286 9.46 -8.27 10.23
N TRP A 287 9.73 -7.98 11.50
CA TRP A 287 10.26 -6.67 11.91
C TRP A 287 11.65 -6.42 11.32
N LYS A 288 12.53 -7.44 11.27
CA LYS A 288 13.89 -7.33 10.74
C LYS A 288 13.84 -7.19 9.22
N TYR A 289 13.32 -8.22 8.55
CA TYR A 289 13.32 -8.31 7.09
C TYR A 289 12.39 -7.31 6.44
N GLY A 290 11.33 -6.90 7.14
CA GLY A 290 10.39 -5.87 6.70
C GLY A 290 10.80 -4.45 7.04
N SER A 291 11.85 -4.24 7.85
CA SER A 291 12.29 -2.90 8.23
C SER A 291 12.72 -2.11 7.01
N THR A 292 12.34 -0.82 6.97
CA THR A 292 12.70 0.11 5.89
C THR A 292 14.21 0.17 5.71
N MET A 293 14.99 0.11 6.79
CA MET A 293 16.46 0.02 6.75
C MET A 293 16.96 -1.21 6.00
N TYR A 294 16.47 -2.40 6.36
CA TYR A 294 16.92 -3.65 5.76
C TYR A 294 16.50 -3.75 4.28
N VAL A 295 15.23 -3.46 3.98
CA VAL A 295 14.71 -3.58 2.61
C VAL A 295 15.36 -2.57 1.66
N ASN A 296 15.68 -1.37 2.14
CA ASN A 296 16.32 -0.34 1.31
C ASN A 296 17.82 -0.59 1.10
N GLN A 297 18.48 -1.38 1.94
CA GLN A 297 19.93 -1.58 1.89
C GLN A 297 20.40 -2.09 0.53
N THR A 298 19.91 -3.25 0.08
CA THR A 298 20.38 -3.87 -1.17
C THR A 298 20.17 -2.97 -2.40
N PRO A 299 18.98 -2.38 -2.62
CA PRO A 299 18.79 -1.46 -3.74
C PRO A 299 19.63 -0.18 -3.64
N ILE A 300 19.91 0.33 -2.43
CA ILE A 300 20.85 1.45 -2.24
C ILE A 300 22.24 1.04 -2.71
N GLU A 301 22.77 -0.08 -2.20
CA GLU A 301 24.11 -0.57 -2.53
C GLU A 301 24.27 -0.84 -4.03
N MET A 302 23.30 -1.52 -4.65
CA MET A 302 23.32 -1.81 -6.10
C MET A 302 23.35 -0.53 -6.94
N ASN A 303 22.45 0.41 -6.66
CA ASN A 303 22.39 1.67 -7.40
C ASN A 303 23.61 2.55 -7.13
N TRP A 304 24.09 2.57 -5.89
CA TRP A 304 25.30 3.30 -5.50
C TRP A 304 26.53 2.80 -6.25
N HIS A 305 26.76 1.48 -6.26
CA HIS A 305 27.86 0.86 -6.99
C HIS A 305 27.81 1.16 -8.48
N HIS A 306 26.63 1.15 -9.08
CA HIS A 306 26.47 1.53 -10.48
C HIS A 306 26.81 3.02 -10.70
N VAL A 307 26.22 3.92 -9.92
CA VAL A 307 26.44 5.38 -10.06
C VAL A 307 27.91 5.75 -9.88
N ILE A 308 28.58 5.26 -8.83
CA ILE A 308 29.99 5.59 -8.59
C ILE A 308 30.93 4.86 -9.55
N GLY A 309 30.57 3.65 -10.00
CA GLY A 309 31.33 2.90 -11.00
C GLY A 309 31.36 3.67 -12.32
N GLU A 310 30.20 4.13 -12.77
CA GLU A 310 30.10 4.99 -13.96
C GLU A 310 30.77 6.35 -13.73
N ALA A 311 30.68 6.95 -12.55
CA ALA A 311 31.37 8.22 -12.26
C ALA A 311 32.90 8.12 -12.34
N ARG A 312 33.48 6.96 -12.01
CA ARG A 312 34.93 6.69 -12.09
C ARG A 312 35.39 6.39 -13.51
N ASN A 313 34.56 5.69 -14.29
CA ASN A 313 34.90 5.23 -15.63
C ASN A 313 34.53 6.21 -16.75
N SER A 314 33.52 7.06 -16.53
CA SER A 314 32.87 7.82 -17.59
C SER A 314 33.31 9.29 -17.60
N ASN A 315 33.71 9.76 -18.78
CA ASN A 315 33.67 11.19 -19.12
C ASN A 315 32.19 11.60 -19.30
N ILE A 316 31.44 11.69 -18.20
CA ILE A 316 30.03 12.15 -18.16
C ILE A 316 29.87 13.50 -18.89
N ALA A 317 30.95 14.30 -18.93
CA ALA A 317 31.15 15.33 -19.95
C ALA A 317 32.23 14.87 -20.94
N PRO A 318 31.89 14.47 -22.18
CA PRO A 318 32.90 14.18 -23.18
C PRO A 318 33.77 15.43 -23.36
N GLN A 319 35.10 15.29 -23.32
CA GLN A 319 36.02 16.43 -23.46
C GLN A 319 35.79 17.19 -24.78
N THR A 320 35.28 16.49 -25.79
CA THR A 320 34.96 16.96 -27.14
C THR A 320 33.48 17.33 -27.34
N ALA A 321 32.61 17.12 -26.35
CA ALA A 321 31.20 17.50 -26.46
C ALA A 321 31.11 19.03 -26.53
N LYS A 322 30.59 19.51 -27.64
CA LYS A 322 30.14 20.89 -27.77
C LYS A 322 28.79 20.98 -27.07
N ASP A 323 28.54 22.08 -26.36
CA ASP A 323 27.16 22.51 -26.15
C ASP A 323 26.52 22.54 -27.56
N HIS A 324 25.42 21.81 -27.81
CA HIS A 324 24.62 21.72 -29.04
C HIS A 324 24.37 20.31 -29.65
N TYR A 325 23.07 20.02 -29.75
CA TYR A 325 22.24 19.35 -30.78
C TYR A 325 22.81 18.24 -31.70
N PHE A 326 22.23 17.03 -31.62
CA PHE A 326 22.07 16.00 -32.69
C PHE A 326 21.30 14.78 -32.08
N VAL A 327 20.35 14.07 -32.69
CA VAL A 327 20.31 13.28 -33.95
C VAL A 327 18.85 13.22 -34.44
N ARG A 328 18.59 13.47 -35.73
CA ARG A 328 17.26 13.44 -36.35
C ARG A 328 16.99 12.04 -36.95
N ASP A 329 16.43 11.11 -36.19
CA ASP A 329 16.00 9.80 -36.69
C ASP A 329 14.62 9.93 -37.35
N HIS A 330 14.52 9.68 -38.67
CA HIS A 330 13.28 9.80 -39.45
C HIS A 330 12.77 8.40 -39.82
N THR A 331 12.39 7.60 -38.84
CA THR A 331 12.00 6.20 -39.12
C THR A 331 10.81 5.75 -38.28
N CYS A 332 9.65 5.64 -38.93
CA CYS A 332 8.41 5.06 -38.38
C CYS A 332 8.47 3.54 -38.09
N MET A 333 9.66 2.93 -38.12
CA MET A 333 9.82 1.46 -38.13
C MET A 333 10.79 0.92 -37.09
N GLN A 334 11.51 1.76 -36.34
CA GLN A 334 12.41 1.32 -35.27
C GLN A 334 12.29 2.27 -34.09
N GLY A 335 12.14 1.72 -32.88
CA GLY A 335 12.13 2.53 -31.66
C GLY A 335 13.39 3.41 -31.57
N PRO A 336 13.33 4.53 -30.83
CA PRO A 336 14.34 5.58 -30.92
C PRO A 336 15.75 5.06 -30.57
N ASN A 337 16.70 5.24 -31.49
CA ASN A 337 18.12 5.00 -31.24
C ASN A 337 18.71 6.22 -30.52
N HIS A 338 18.41 6.34 -29.23
CA HIS A 338 18.96 7.45 -28.43
C HIS A 338 20.49 7.42 -28.40
N PRO A 339 21.15 8.59 -28.39
CA PRO A 339 22.60 8.66 -28.22
C PRO A 339 23.06 7.88 -26.98
N THR A 340 24.15 7.12 -27.08
CA THR A 340 24.67 6.31 -25.97
C THR A 340 24.88 7.15 -24.70
N GLY A 341 25.36 8.39 -24.84
CA GLY A 341 25.51 9.33 -23.73
C GLY A 341 24.20 9.78 -23.10
N PHE A 342 23.11 9.88 -23.86
CA PHE A 342 21.77 10.17 -23.34
C PHE A 342 21.27 9.02 -22.48
N ASN A 343 21.33 7.79 -22.99
CA ASN A 343 20.90 6.58 -22.27
C ASN A 343 21.71 6.38 -20.99
N LEU A 344 23.02 6.55 -21.05
CA LEU A 344 23.90 6.47 -19.89
C LEU A 344 23.54 7.52 -18.83
N THR A 345 23.40 8.79 -19.24
CA THR A 345 23.06 9.89 -18.31
C THR A 345 21.69 9.66 -17.67
N ARG A 346 20.69 9.21 -18.43
CA ARG A 346 19.36 8.88 -17.91
C ARG A 346 19.41 7.74 -16.91
N LYS A 347 20.21 6.69 -17.17
CA LYS A 347 20.40 5.58 -16.24
C LYS A 347 21.05 6.05 -14.94
N ILE A 348 22.17 6.78 -15.02
CA ILE A 348 22.85 7.33 -13.83
C ILE A 348 21.93 8.28 -13.06
N SER A 349 21.15 9.13 -13.74
CA SER A 349 20.16 10.02 -13.10
C SER A 349 19.10 9.22 -12.35
N LYS A 350 18.50 8.20 -13.00
CA LYS A 350 17.52 7.31 -12.38
C LYS A 350 18.08 6.65 -11.13
N ASP A 351 19.28 6.10 -11.21
CA ASP A 351 19.89 5.36 -10.10
C ASP A 351 20.30 6.33 -8.97
N SER A 352 20.78 7.54 -9.29
CA SER A 352 21.05 8.60 -8.31
C SER A 352 19.77 9.02 -7.58
N LYS A 353 18.65 9.18 -8.30
CA LYS A 353 17.34 9.46 -7.68
C LYS A 353 16.88 8.32 -6.79
N GLN A 354 17.10 7.06 -7.20
CA GLN A 354 16.75 5.90 -6.38
C GLN A 354 17.57 5.88 -5.08
N VAL A 355 18.89 6.07 -5.14
CA VAL A 355 19.72 6.19 -3.92
C VAL A 355 19.21 7.33 -3.03
N ALA A 356 18.97 8.51 -3.59
CA ALA A 356 18.46 9.64 -2.84
C ALA A 356 17.11 9.36 -2.17
N MET A 357 16.16 8.80 -2.91
CA MET A 357 14.82 8.47 -2.42
C MET A 357 14.89 7.44 -1.29
N LEU A 358 15.61 6.34 -1.47
CA LEU A 358 15.67 5.24 -0.51
C LEU A 358 16.42 5.62 0.76
N THR A 359 17.51 6.39 0.65
CA THR A 359 18.21 6.94 1.83
C THR A 359 17.34 7.95 2.57
N ALA A 360 16.61 8.81 1.87
CA ALA A 360 15.65 9.74 2.50
C ALA A 360 14.51 8.99 3.19
N GLU A 361 13.95 7.96 2.57
CA GLU A 361 12.89 7.13 3.16
C GLU A 361 13.34 6.54 4.49
N THR A 362 14.53 5.95 4.54
CA THR A 362 15.13 5.42 5.78
C THR A 362 15.32 6.50 6.85
N LEU A 363 15.91 7.64 6.50
CA LEU A 363 16.15 8.73 7.47
C LEU A 363 14.84 9.35 7.97
N ASN A 364 13.88 9.56 7.07
CA ASN A 364 12.58 10.13 7.40
C ASN A 364 11.77 9.19 8.30
N ALA A 365 11.87 7.87 8.13
CA ALA A 365 11.23 6.89 9.00
C ALA A 365 11.72 7.01 10.46
N ILE A 366 13.04 7.12 10.65
CA ILE A 366 13.66 7.29 11.97
C ILE A 366 13.28 8.66 12.56
N GLN A 367 13.36 9.70 11.76
CA GLN A 367 13.02 11.06 12.15
C GLN A 367 11.53 11.21 12.51
N TYR A 368 10.65 10.49 11.84
CA TYR A 368 9.22 10.45 12.13
C TYR A 368 8.94 9.86 13.51
N VAL A 369 9.57 8.73 13.85
CA VAL A 369 9.45 8.12 15.18
C VAL A 369 9.98 9.05 16.27
N LYS A 370 11.16 9.63 16.06
CA LYS A 370 11.74 10.61 17.00
C LYS A 370 10.77 11.75 17.33
N GLN A 371 10.03 12.26 16.34
CA GLN A 371 9.10 13.38 16.51
C GLN A 371 7.72 12.99 17.07
N ASN A 372 7.28 11.74 16.87
CA ASN A 372 5.92 11.33 17.19
C ASN A 372 5.83 10.42 18.42
N ALA A 373 6.93 9.80 18.87
CA ALA A 373 6.94 9.05 20.12
C ALA A 373 6.52 9.89 21.34
N PRO A 374 6.99 11.15 21.53
CA PRO A 374 6.51 12.00 22.62
C PRO A 374 5.01 12.35 22.50
N LYS A 375 4.53 12.57 21.27
CA LYS A 375 3.10 12.85 21.03
C LYS A 375 2.23 11.64 21.36
N LEU A 376 2.70 10.45 21.04
CA LEU A 376 2.02 9.20 21.34
C LEU A 376 1.99 8.96 22.86
N TYR A 377 3.08 9.28 23.57
CA TYR A 377 3.11 9.29 25.03
C TYR A 377 2.01 10.20 25.59
N ASP A 378 1.96 11.46 25.16
CA ASP A 378 0.96 12.43 25.64
C ASP A 378 -0.48 12.00 25.31
N GLN A 379 -0.68 11.41 24.13
CA GLN A 379 -1.99 10.88 23.70
C GLN A 379 -2.45 9.74 24.61
N ILE A 380 -1.59 8.77 24.90
CA ILE A 380 -1.93 7.63 25.76
C ILE A 380 -2.14 8.10 27.20
N GLU A 381 -1.25 8.92 27.73
CA GLU A 381 -1.37 9.46 29.10
C GLU A 381 -2.69 10.22 29.29
N LYS A 382 -3.08 11.03 28.30
CA LYS A 382 -4.37 11.72 28.31
C LYS A 382 -5.55 10.75 28.23
N PHE A 383 -5.46 9.71 27.39
CA PHE A 383 -6.52 8.74 27.16
C PHE A 383 -6.80 7.91 28.42
N ILE A 384 -5.77 7.38 29.07
CA ILE A 384 -5.92 6.56 30.30
C ILE A 384 -6.15 7.40 31.56
N GLY A 385 -5.71 8.66 31.55
CA GLY A 385 -5.79 9.59 32.66
C GLY A 385 -7.12 10.34 32.74
N SER A 386 -7.96 10.27 31.69
CA SER A 386 -9.27 10.93 31.65
C SER A 386 -10.30 10.14 32.47
N PRO A 387 -10.79 10.64 33.63
CA PRO A 387 -11.80 9.93 34.42
C PRO A 387 -13.22 10.06 33.84
N ILE A 388 -13.39 10.88 32.80
CA ILE A 388 -14.67 11.25 32.21
C ILE A 388 -14.39 11.54 30.73
N PHE A 389 -14.58 10.57 29.85
CA PHE A 389 -14.90 10.97 28.48
C PHE A 389 -16.24 11.69 28.57
N SER A 390 -16.30 12.96 28.18
CA SER A 390 -17.56 13.72 28.22
C SER A 390 -18.61 13.07 27.33
N THR A 391 -18.15 12.33 26.31
CA THR A 391 -18.96 11.52 25.38
C THR A 391 -18.15 10.33 24.85
N ASP A 392 -18.83 9.25 24.45
CA ASP A 392 -18.24 8.08 23.75
C ASP A 392 -17.48 8.50 22.47
N ALA A 393 -17.93 9.57 21.82
CA ALA A 393 -17.31 10.10 20.61
C ALA A 393 -15.88 10.63 20.85
N GLU A 394 -15.64 11.27 21.99
CA GLU A 394 -14.30 11.77 22.36
C GLU A 394 -13.35 10.61 22.71
N ALA A 395 -13.86 9.59 23.39
CA ALA A 395 -13.10 8.37 23.70
C ALA A 395 -12.63 7.69 22.40
N LYS A 396 -13.58 7.48 21.48
CA LYS A 396 -13.31 6.89 20.17
C LYS A 396 -12.29 7.70 19.38
N GLN A 397 -12.42 9.02 19.34
CA GLN A 397 -11.48 9.88 18.63
C GLN A 397 -10.05 9.79 19.20
N GLN A 398 -9.90 9.69 20.51
CA GLN A 398 -8.59 9.54 21.15
C GLN A 398 -7.98 8.16 20.87
N ALA A 399 -8.77 7.09 20.94
CA ALA A 399 -8.33 5.75 20.59
C ALA A 399 -7.88 5.65 19.12
N GLU A 400 -8.67 6.23 18.19
CA GLU A 400 -8.32 6.32 16.77
C GLU A 400 -7.03 7.15 16.54
N ALA A 401 -6.80 8.20 17.34
CA ALA A 401 -5.57 8.99 17.25
C ALA A 401 -4.33 8.22 17.73
N ILE A 402 -4.46 7.44 18.81
CA ILE A 402 -3.39 6.55 19.32
C ILE A 402 -3.06 5.49 18.27
N MET A 403 -4.08 4.76 17.79
CA MET A 403 -3.91 3.73 16.77
C MET A 403 -3.37 4.31 15.46
N GLY A 404 -3.87 5.46 15.02
CA GLY A 404 -3.40 6.14 13.82
C GLY A 404 -1.94 6.60 13.90
N THR A 405 -1.49 7.07 15.07
CA THR A 405 -0.10 7.47 15.29
C THR A 405 0.82 6.24 15.36
N SER A 406 0.43 5.23 16.15
CA SER A 406 1.10 3.94 16.27
C SER A 406 1.31 3.26 14.90
N LYS A 407 0.23 3.15 14.12
CA LYS A 407 0.25 2.57 12.77
C LYS A 407 1.19 3.33 11.82
N LYS A 408 1.17 4.67 11.83
CA LYS A 408 2.08 5.46 11.00
C LYS A 408 3.55 5.30 11.42
N MET A 409 3.82 5.18 12.72
CA MET A 409 5.17 4.88 13.22
C MET A 409 5.63 3.52 12.71
N TYR A 410 4.76 2.51 12.73
CA TYR A 410 5.07 1.19 12.19
C TYR A 410 5.30 1.21 10.67
N ILE A 411 4.31 1.66 9.88
CA ILE A 411 4.37 1.61 8.41
C ILE A 411 5.57 2.40 7.85
N SER A 412 5.94 3.51 8.48
CA SER A 412 7.13 4.27 8.05
C SER A 412 8.43 3.49 8.26
N ASN A 413 8.51 2.66 9.31
CA ASN A 413 9.72 1.92 9.68
C ASN A 413 9.75 0.47 9.21
N PHE A 414 8.61 -0.09 8.81
CA PHE A 414 8.45 -1.49 8.44
C PHE A 414 7.62 -1.63 7.15
N LYS A 415 8.15 -1.13 6.03
CA LYS A 415 7.42 -1.08 4.76
C LYS A 415 7.05 -2.46 4.17
N GLU A 416 7.82 -3.49 4.49
CA GLU A 416 7.49 -4.90 4.15
C GLU A 416 7.24 -5.72 5.43
N GLY A 417 6.84 -5.05 6.51
CA GLY A 417 6.43 -5.69 7.76
C GLY A 417 5.02 -6.27 7.70
N GLN A 418 4.41 -6.42 8.88
CA GLN A 418 3.04 -6.90 9.01
C GLN A 418 2.03 -5.94 8.40
N ASP A 419 0.93 -6.47 7.86
CA ASP A 419 -0.15 -5.68 7.28
C ASP A 419 -1.01 -5.03 8.38
N PHE A 420 -0.76 -3.74 8.64
CA PHE A 420 -1.56 -2.89 9.54
C PHE A 420 -2.83 -2.32 8.87
N GLU A 421 -3.03 -2.50 7.57
CA GLU A 421 -4.16 -1.95 6.80
C GLU A 421 -5.17 -3.04 6.40
N ARG A 422 -5.77 -3.71 7.39
CA ARG A 422 -6.63 -4.87 7.08
C ARG A 422 -8.00 -4.51 6.49
N PHE A 423 -8.52 -3.30 6.70
CA PHE A 423 -9.81 -2.88 6.15
C PHE A 423 -9.73 -2.49 4.67
N ARG A 424 -10.22 -3.36 3.78
CA ARG A 424 -10.17 -3.11 2.33
C ARG A 424 -11.50 -2.54 1.85
N LYS A 425 -11.61 -1.21 1.83
CA LYS A 425 -12.81 -0.48 1.37
C LYS A 425 -13.36 -0.97 0.02
N TRP A 426 -12.46 -1.30 -0.92
CA TRP A 426 -12.83 -1.84 -2.23
C TRP A 426 -13.60 -3.18 -2.15
N HIS A 427 -13.28 -4.07 -1.21
CA HIS A 427 -13.99 -5.34 -1.08
C HIS A 427 -15.46 -5.13 -0.70
N VAL A 428 -15.74 -4.17 0.19
CA VAL A 428 -17.12 -3.82 0.59
C VAL A 428 -17.91 -3.31 -0.62
N VAL A 429 -17.31 -2.43 -1.43
CA VAL A 429 -17.93 -1.91 -2.66
C VAL A 429 -18.18 -3.05 -3.64
N MET A 430 -17.18 -3.90 -3.87
CA MET A 430 -17.29 -5.04 -4.78
C MET A 430 -18.41 -6.01 -4.37
N TRP A 431 -18.47 -6.42 -3.10
CA TRP A 431 -19.52 -7.31 -2.60
C TRP A 431 -20.90 -6.68 -2.63
N THR A 432 -20.99 -5.38 -2.41
CA THR A 432 -22.25 -4.64 -2.59
C THR A 432 -22.73 -4.73 -4.04
N VAL A 433 -21.85 -4.49 -5.02
CA VAL A 433 -22.18 -4.59 -6.45
C VAL A 433 -22.59 -6.01 -6.84
N ILE A 434 -21.83 -7.03 -6.40
CA ILE A 434 -22.17 -8.44 -6.63
C ILE A 434 -23.54 -8.77 -6.04
N GLY A 435 -23.81 -8.32 -4.81
CA GLY A 435 -25.09 -8.51 -4.15
C GLY A 435 -26.24 -7.85 -4.90
N THR A 436 -26.01 -6.68 -5.47
CA THR A 436 -26.99 -5.99 -6.31
C THR A 436 -27.29 -6.76 -7.58
N VAL A 437 -26.29 -7.29 -8.28
CA VAL A 437 -26.49 -8.10 -9.49
C VAL A 437 -27.21 -9.40 -9.17
N LEU A 438 -26.75 -10.15 -8.16
CA LEU A 438 -27.38 -11.41 -7.74
C LEU A 438 -28.81 -11.20 -7.27
N GLY A 439 -29.04 -10.16 -6.48
CA GLY A 439 -30.37 -9.75 -6.05
C GLY A 439 -31.28 -9.41 -7.24
N GLY A 440 -30.76 -8.69 -8.24
CA GLY A 440 -31.48 -8.38 -9.47
C GLY A 440 -31.84 -9.63 -10.28
N LEU A 441 -30.92 -10.60 -10.40
CA LEU A 441 -31.16 -11.88 -11.06
C LEU A 441 -32.21 -12.72 -10.33
N VAL A 442 -32.15 -12.78 -9.00
CA VAL A 442 -33.18 -13.45 -8.18
C VAL A 442 -34.54 -12.77 -8.37
N GLY A 443 -34.57 -11.43 -8.33
CA GLY A 443 -35.79 -10.68 -8.59
C GLY A 443 -36.36 -10.91 -9.98
N ALA A 444 -35.51 -11.04 -11.00
CA ALA A 444 -35.93 -11.35 -12.37
C ALA A 444 -36.48 -12.79 -12.49
N GLY A 445 -35.86 -13.75 -11.79
CA GLY A 445 -36.37 -15.13 -11.69
C GLY A 445 -37.73 -15.19 -10.96
N LEU A 446 -37.89 -14.42 -9.88
CA LEU A 446 -39.15 -14.31 -9.15
C LEU A 446 -40.25 -13.66 -9.99
N ASP A 447 -39.97 -12.58 -10.73
CA ASP A 447 -40.93 -11.97 -11.66
C ASP A 447 -41.28 -12.94 -12.80
N TYR A 448 -40.32 -13.70 -13.33
CA TYR A 448 -40.58 -14.73 -14.34
C TYR A 448 -41.54 -15.82 -13.82
N VAL A 449 -41.26 -16.41 -12.66
CA VAL A 449 -42.12 -17.44 -12.04
C VAL A 449 -43.49 -16.87 -11.64
N GLY A 450 -43.53 -15.67 -11.08
CA GLY A 450 -44.78 -15.00 -10.70
C GLY A 450 -45.66 -14.68 -11.92
N ASN A 451 -45.04 -14.30 -13.05
CA ASN A 451 -45.73 -14.11 -14.32
C ASN A 451 -46.24 -15.43 -14.92
N GLN A 452 -45.56 -16.56 -14.72
CA GLN A 452 -46.04 -17.88 -15.16
C GLN A 452 -47.17 -18.43 -14.29
N ARG A 453 -47.15 -18.16 -12.98
CA ARG A 453 -48.13 -18.68 -12.01
C ARG A 453 -49.32 -17.74 -11.75
N GLY A 454 -49.43 -16.64 -12.49
CA GLY A 454 -50.55 -15.70 -12.36
C GLY A 454 -50.59 -14.92 -11.04
N TRP A 455 -49.46 -14.83 -10.32
CA TRP A 455 -49.39 -14.13 -9.02
C TRP A 455 -49.79 -12.65 -9.10
N TYR A 456 -49.71 -12.07 -10.30
CA TYR A 456 -49.99 -10.66 -10.57
C TYR A 456 -51.38 -10.39 -11.20
N ASP A 457 -52.17 -11.43 -11.46
CA ASP A 457 -53.44 -11.32 -12.20
C ASP A 457 -54.56 -10.59 -11.44
N HIS A 458 -54.36 -10.32 -10.15
CA HIS A 458 -55.29 -9.54 -9.31
C HIS A 458 -54.78 -8.13 -8.97
N ALA A 459 -53.58 -7.73 -9.43
CA ALA A 459 -52.92 -6.52 -8.95
C ALA A 459 -52.39 -5.57 -10.04
N ARG A 460 -52.33 -5.96 -11.32
CA ARG A 460 -51.90 -5.08 -12.41
C ARG A 460 -53.11 -4.39 -13.08
N PRO A 461 -53.16 -3.03 -13.13
CA PRO A 461 -54.17 -2.32 -13.91
C PRO A 461 -54.14 -2.77 -15.38
N SER A 462 -55.32 -2.87 -15.99
CA SER A 462 -55.59 -3.37 -17.35
C SER A 462 -54.74 -2.78 -18.48
N ALA A 463 -54.04 -1.66 -18.24
CA ALA A 463 -53.14 -1.01 -19.20
C ALA A 463 -51.95 -1.89 -19.64
N TYR A 464 -51.42 -2.78 -18.79
CA TYR A 464 -50.26 -3.62 -19.15
C TYR A 464 -50.63 -4.87 -19.96
N MET A 465 -51.85 -5.41 -19.79
CA MET A 465 -52.32 -6.55 -20.59
C MET A 465 -52.53 -6.18 -22.08
N ASN A 466 -52.84 -4.91 -22.37
CA ASN A 466 -53.02 -4.45 -23.75
C ASN A 466 -51.70 -4.32 -24.55
N ARG A 467 -50.53 -4.19 -23.90
CA ARG A 467 -49.23 -4.23 -24.62
C ARG A 467 -48.81 -5.65 -24.99
N ARG A 468 -49.07 -6.65 -24.14
CA ARG A 468 -48.75 -8.07 -24.44
C ARG A 468 -49.66 -8.70 -25.51
N ARG A 469 -50.92 -8.26 -25.60
CA ARG A 469 -51.81 -8.67 -26.73
C ARG A 469 -51.33 -8.10 -28.07
N LYS A 470 -50.68 -6.93 -28.08
CA LYS A 470 -50.09 -6.37 -29.32
C LYS A 470 -48.81 -7.08 -29.74
N THR A 471 -47.94 -7.52 -28.83
CA THR A 471 -46.71 -8.23 -29.22
C THR A 471 -46.93 -9.69 -29.64
N LYS A 472 -47.94 -10.39 -29.11
CA LYS A 472 -48.29 -11.74 -29.62
C LYS A 472 -48.95 -11.74 -31.01
N ASN A 473 -49.52 -10.62 -31.46
CA ASN A 473 -50.10 -10.50 -32.80
C ASN A 473 -49.10 -10.08 -33.89
N ASN A 474 -47.87 -9.69 -33.54
CA ASN A 474 -46.87 -9.23 -34.49
C ASN A 474 -45.82 -10.30 -34.89
N TYR A 475 -45.99 -11.57 -34.48
CA TYR A 475 -45.18 -12.71 -34.94
C TYR A 475 -46.02 -13.73 -35.73
N ARG A 476 -46.93 -13.22 -36.55
CA ARG A 476 -47.53 -13.95 -37.67
C ARG A 476 -47.38 -13.11 -38.92
N PHE A 477 -46.18 -13.14 -39.48
CA PHE A 477 -45.93 -13.20 -40.92
C PHE A 477 -44.67 -14.03 -41.12
#